data_AF-A0A812N6Y6-F1
#
_entry.id   AF-A0A812N6Y6-F1
#
_cell.length_a   1.000
_cell.length_b   1.000
_cell.length_c   1.000
_cell.angle_alpha   90.00
_cell.angle_beta   90.00
_cell.angle_gamma   90.00
#
_symmetry.space_group_name_H-M   'P 1'
#
loop_
_entity.id
_entity.type
_entity.pdbx_description
1 polymer ?
#
loop_
_entity_poly.entity_id
_entity_poly.type
_entity_poly.pdbx_seq_one_letter_code
_entity_poly.pdbx_strand_id
1 'polypeptide(L)'
;MCRGQYLDHHHFYHQLCPRCADHNWLKRQQTADMRGMVCVVTGGRVRIGFQIVLKLLRAGAFVLTTTRFPCDCALRYSKQPDYHEWRDRLEVCGPLELCDMRLVERFCQQLSRRFPRIHVLINNAAQTLTRRDGWNARMEELEGKAAELIHGLAAIRQPAQLTELALPASIGQRSEVVSVPDANAMWKQAAALEDFPKGQLDESRQPLDLSAQNSWSRRIEDIDTLELLQTLAANTAAPFILCSKLAEALAPKDESEPYGHIVNVSALEGKFSVKNKSPGHPHTNMAKAALNMMTHTACKDMFRRRILMNCVDTGWVTDMAPGGVGAVAASHETWVGPPLDEEDGAARVLDPVFSHLLDKTWLLRGKFFKNYYVCGW
;
A
#
# COMPACT_ATOMS: atom_id res chain seq x y z
N MET A 1 -11.23 0.90 -21.67
CA MET A 1 -11.07 -0.41 -22.35
C MET A 1 -12.27 -0.65 -23.25
N CYS A 2 -12.02 -1.17 -24.45
CA CYS A 2 -13.03 -1.68 -25.36
C CYS A 2 -13.90 -2.71 -24.61
N ARG A 3 -15.23 -2.64 -24.73
CA ARG A 3 -16.16 -3.70 -24.27
C ARG A 3 -16.62 -4.58 -25.44
N GLY A 4 -15.81 -4.65 -26.50
CA GLY A 4 -16.14 -5.38 -27.73
C GLY A 4 -15.81 -6.87 -27.61
N GLN A 5 -16.40 -7.67 -28.49
CA GLN A 5 -16.00 -9.06 -28.71
C GLN A 5 -14.78 -9.10 -29.64
N TYR A 6 -13.85 -10.01 -29.37
CA TYR A 6 -12.64 -10.24 -30.15
C TYR A 6 -12.32 -11.74 -30.13
N LEU A 7 -11.79 -12.25 -31.24
CA LEU A 7 -11.44 -13.67 -31.41
C LEU A 7 -9.96 -13.94 -31.12
N ASP A 8 -9.12 -12.93 -31.28
CA ASP A 8 -7.68 -13.02 -31.02
C ASP A 8 -7.38 -12.68 -29.56
N HIS A 9 -6.71 -13.59 -28.86
CA HIS A 9 -6.31 -13.41 -27.47
C HIS A 9 -4.83 -13.01 -27.37
N HIS A 10 -4.55 -11.97 -26.58
CA HIS A 10 -3.17 -11.60 -26.24
C HIS A 10 -2.56 -12.63 -25.28
N HIS A 11 -1.26 -12.92 -25.42
CA HIS A 11 -0.55 -13.95 -24.66
C HIS A 11 -0.67 -13.83 -23.13
N PHE A 12 -0.80 -12.59 -22.63
CA PHE A 12 -1.02 -12.27 -21.22
C PHE A 12 -2.49 -11.85 -20.91
N TYR A 13 -2.94 -10.72 -21.44
CA TYR A 13 -4.29 -10.19 -21.19
C TYR A 13 -5.40 -10.85 -22.04
N HIS A 14 -5.78 -12.08 -21.69
CA HIS A 14 -6.83 -12.84 -22.37
C HIS A 14 -8.24 -12.22 -22.30
N GLN A 15 -8.48 -11.30 -21.34
CA GLN A 15 -9.75 -10.58 -21.15
C GLN A 15 -9.81 -9.19 -21.81
N LEU A 16 -8.79 -8.80 -22.58
CA LEU A 16 -8.75 -7.53 -23.31
C LEU A 16 -8.68 -7.73 -24.82
N CYS A 17 -9.31 -6.84 -25.60
CA CYS A 17 -9.08 -6.82 -27.05
C CYS A 17 -7.61 -6.53 -27.36
N PRO A 18 -7.04 -7.02 -28.48
CA PRO A 18 -5.61 -6.93 -28.77
C PRO A 18 -5.01 -5.53 -28.58
N ARG A 19 -5.67 -4.49 -29.13
CA ARG A 19 -5.22 -3.09 -28.97
C ARG A 19 -5.16 -2.62 -27.50
N CYS A 20 -6.13 -3.02 -26.68
CA CYS A 20 -6.10 -2.67 -25.25
C CYS A 20 -5.03 -3.49 -24.52
N ALA A 21 -4.86 -4.76 -24.88
CA ALA A 21 -3.84 -5.62 -24.31
C ALA A 21 -2.43 -5.07 -24.59
N ASP A 22 -2.12 -4.72 -25.84
CA ASP A 22 -0.83 -4.13 -26.24
C ASP A 22 -0.54 -2.83 -25.49
N HIS A 23 -1.57 -1.98 -25.33
CA HIS A 23 -1.44 -0.75 -24.56
C HIS A 23 -1.14 -1.02 -23.08
N ASN A 24 -1.84 -1.98 -22.45
CA ASN A 24 -1.57 -2.35 -21.06
C ASN A 24 -0.17 -2.97 -20.93
N TRP A 25 0.27 -3.78 -21.89
CA TRP A 25 1.60 -4.37 -21.91
C TRP A 25 2.71 -3.32 -22.01
N LEU A 26 2.54 -2.33 -22.89
CA LEU A 26 3.47 -1.21 -23.00
C LEU A 26 3.53 -0.40 -21.70
N LYS A 27 2.36 -0.11 -21.10
CA LYS A 27 2.27 0.61 -19.83
C LYS A 27 2.85 -0.18 -18.65
N ARG A 28 2.72 -1.51 -18.65
CA ARG A 28 3.32 -2.40 -17.65
C ARG A 28 4.84 -2.23 -17.54
N GLN A 29 5.48 -2.02 -18.69
CA GLN A 29 6.93 -1.85 -18.83
C GLN A 29 7.38 -0.38 -18.77
N GLN A 30 6.45 0.58 -18.61
CA GLN A 30 6.80 1.99 -18.55
C GLN A 30 7.69 2.30 -17.33
N THR A 31 8.68 3.13 -17.56
CA THR A 31 9.59 3.68 -16.54
C THR A 31 9.92 5.14 -16.86
N ALA A 32 10.60 5.81 -15.95
CA ALA A 32 11.17 7.15 -16.14
C ALA A 32 12.47 7.28 -15.32
N ASP A 33 13.35 8.22 -15.66
CA ASP A 33 14.53 8.50 -14.83
C ASP A 33 14.11 9.20 -13.53
N MET A 34 14.39 8.55 -12.41
CA MET A 34 14.08 9.05 -11.07
C MET A 34 15.34 9.22 -10.21
N ARG A 35 16.54 9.25 -10.80
CA ARG A 35 17.77 9.52 -10.05
C ARG A 35 17.68 10.83 -9.29
N GLY A 36 18.08 10.80 -8.02
CA GLY A 36 18.01 11.94 -7.10
C GLY A 36 16.62 12.19 -6.50
N MET A 37 15.59 11.43 -6.91
CA MET A 37 14.24 11.57 -6.35
C MET A 37 14.07 10.71 -5.10
N VAL A 38 13.30 11.22 -4.14
CA VAL A 38 12.91 10.55 -2.89
C VAL A 38 11.45 10.15 -2.99
N CYS A 39 11.16 8.86 -2.83
CA CYS A 39 9.83 8.29 -2.84
C CYS A 39 9.49 7.66 -1.48
N VAL A 40 8.29 7.91 -0.99
CA VAL A 40 7.74 7.28 0.22
C VAL A 40 6.59 6.38 -0.18
N VAL A 41 6.66 5.09 0.16
CA VAL A 41 5.64 4.09 -0.20
C VAL A 41 5.13 3.38 1.05
N THR A 42 3.86 3.53 1.37
CA THR A 42 3.28 2.77 2.49
C THR A 42 2.99 1.32 2.09
N GLY A 43 3.36 0.37 2.94
CA GLY A 43 3.01 -1.04 2.75
C GLY A 43 3.79 -1.75 1.64
N GLY A 44 5.11 -1.59 1.58
CA GLY A 44 5.94 -2.20 0.51
C GLY A 44 6.45 -3.61 0.78
N ARG A 45 5.97 -4.32 1.81
CA ARG A 45 6.50 -5.65 2.16
C ARG A 45 6.09 -6.76 1.20
N VAL A 46 4.85 -6.72 0.73
CA VAL A 46 4.25 -7.78 -0.08
C VAL A 46 3.39 -7.17 -1.18
N ARG A 47 3.08 -8.01 -2.16
CA ARG A 47 2.12 -7.74 -3.23
C ARG A 47 2.43 -6.52 -4.08
N ILE A 48 1.39 -5.80 -4.50
CA ILE A 48 1.50 -4.57 -5.31
C ILE A 48 2.49 -3.58 -4.68
N GLY A 49 2.48 -3.42 -3.35
CA GLY A 49 3.42 -2.55 -2.65
C GLY A 49 4.88 -2.94 -2.86
N PHE A 50 5.19 -4.25 -2.84
CA PHE A 50 6.52 -4.78 -3.12
C PHE A 50 6.97 -4.44 -4.55
N GLN A 51 6.08 -4.62 -5.53
CA GLN A 51 6.37 -4.32 -6.94
C GLN A 51 6.48 -2.81 -7.22
N ILE A 52 5.71 -1.96 -6.52
CA ILE A 52 5.85 -0.49 -6.60
C ILE A 52 7.26 -0.07 -6.21
N VAL A 53 7.75 -0.54 -5.06
CA VAL A 53 9.08 -0.21 -4.55
C VAL A 53 10.15 -0.70 -5.52
N LEU A 54 10.06 -1.94 -6.03
CA LEU A 54 11.02 -2.44 -7.03
C LEU A 54 11.05 -1.59 -8.30
N LYS A 55 9.90 -1.23 -8.86
CA LYS A 55 9.85 -0.39 -10.07
C LYS A 55 10.46 0.99 -9.82
N LEU A 56 10.21 1.61 -8.67
CA LEU A 56 10.83 2.89 -8.30
C LEU A 56 12.35 2.78 -8.09
N LEU A 57 12.83 1.72 -7.44
CA LEU A 57 14.26 1.46 -7.25
C LEU A 57 14.97 1.23 -8.59
N ARG A 58 14.37 0.45 -9.49
CA ARG A 58 14.88 0.21 -10.85
C ARG A 58 14.83 1.45 -11.74
N ALA A 59 13.91 2.38 -11.45
CA ALA A 59 13.85 3.71 -12.08
C ALA A 59 14.91 4.70 -11.55
N GLY A 60 15.68 4.35 -10.50
CA GLY A 60 16.76 5.19 -9.98
C GLY A 60 16.41 6.00 -8.72
N ALA A 61 15.19 5.89 -8.18
CA ALA A 61 14.77 6.64 -6.98
C ALA A 61 15.38 6.11 -5.68
N PHE A 62 15.58 6.99 -4.70
CA PHE A 62 15.64 6.57 -3.29
C PHE A 62 14.21 6.25 -2.82
N VAL A 63 14.01 5.09 -2.20
CA VAL A 63 12.69 4.63 -1.76
C VAL A 63 12.72 4.29 -0.28
N LEU A 64 11.94 5.03 0.50
CA LEU A 64 11.58 4.65 1.87
C LEU A 64 10.22 3.96 1.84
N THR A 65 10.17 2.72 2.33
CA THR A 65 8.92 1.99 2.45
C THR A 65 8.58 1.65 3.89
N THR A 66 7.29 1.63 4.22
CA THR A 66 6.82 1.29 5.56
C THR A 66 6.15 -0.08 5.61
N THR A 67 6.23 -0.72 6.78
CA THR A 67 5.61 -2.01 7.05
C THR A 67 5.51 -2.28 8.56
N ARG A 68 4.62 -3.18 8.95
CA ARG A 68 4.56 -3.74 10.31
C ARG A 68 5.64 -4.79 10.59
N PHE A 69 6.17 -5.41 9.53
CA PHE A 69 7.15 -6.50 9.61
C PHE A 69 8.40 -6.12 8.78
N PRO A 70 9.29 -5.28 9.33
CA PRO A 70 10.44 -4.73 8.60
C PRO A 70 11.53 -5.75 8.24
N CYS A 71 11.79 -6.75 9.08
CA CYS A 71 12.83 -7.75 8.82
C CYS A 71 12.42 -8.67 7.67
N ASP A 72 11.18 -9.17 7.68
CA ASP A 72 10.62 -9.95 6.57
C ASP A 72 10.63 -9.12 5.27
N CYS A 73 10.31 -7.83 5.34
CA CYS A 73 10.36 -6.92 4.20
C CYS A 73 11.76 -6.81 3.61
N ALA A 74 12.76 -6.46 4.43
CA ALA A 74 14.13 -6.31 3.98
C ALA A 74 14.70 -7.64 3.45
N LEU A 75 14.34 -8.78 4.07
CA LEU A 75 14.74 -10.11 3.62
C LEU A 75 14.14 -10.49 2.25
N ARG A 76 12.93 -10.01 1.93
CA ARG A 76 12.32 -10.21 0.60
C ARG A 76 13.06 -9.45 -0.48
N TYR A 77 13.45 -8.21 -0.20
CA TYR A 77 14.22 -7.39 -1.13
C TYR A 77 15.64 -7.90 -1.32
N SER A 78 16.31 -8.37 -0.27
CA SER A 78 17.68 -8.89 -0.37
C SER A 78 17.79 -10.15 -1.25
N LYS A 79 16.68 -10.86 -1.44
CA LYS A 79 16.58 -12.03 -2.32
C LYS A 79 16.34 -11.69 -3.80
N GLN A 80 16.21 -10.41 -4.16
CA GLN A 80 16.06 -10.04 -5.56
C GLN A 80 17.40 -10.18 -6.31
N PRO A 81 17.41 -10.70 -7.55
CA PRO A 81 18.66 -10.92 -8.30
C PRO A 81 19.50 -9.64 -8.48
N ASP A 82 18.82 -8.51 -8.69
CA ASP A 82 19.38 -7.19 -8.93
C ASP A 82 19.54 -6.35 -7.66
N TYR A 83 19.37 -6.94 -6.47
CA TYR A 83 19.44 -6.24 -5.18
C TYR A 83 20.70 -5.37 -5.02
N HIS A 84 21.84 -5.89 -5.48
CA HIS A 84 23.13 -5.22 -5.40
C HIS A 84 23.20 -3.88 -6.15
N GLU A 85 22.32 -3.65 -7.13
CA GLU A 85 22.29 -2.42 -7.94
C GLU A 85 21.61 -1.24 -7.24
N TRP A 86 20.71 -1.52 -6.29
CA TRP A 86 19.85 -0.49 -5.69
C TRP A 86 19.69 -0.58 -4.17
N ARG A 87 20.31 -1.55 -3.51
CA ARG A 87 20.22 -1.75 -2.04
C ARG A 87 20.49 -0.49 -1.22
N ASP A 88 21.42 0.37 -1.65
CA ASP A 88 21.81 1.58 -0.93
C ASP A 88 20.75 2.70 -1.04
N ARG A 89 19.77 2.52 -1.93
CA ARG A 89 18.63 3.41 -2.17
C ARG A 89 17.34 2.90 -1.55
N LEU A 90 17.32 1.72 -0.94
CA LEU A 90 16.15 1.18 -0.25
C LEU A 90 16.29 1.40 1.26
N GLU A 91 15.27 2.00 1.87
CA GLU A 91 15.10 2.04 3.31
C GLU A 91 13.77 1.40 3.72
N VAL A 92 13.83 0.46 4.66
CA VAL A 92 12.65 -0.18 5.25
C VAL A 92 12.43 0.39 6.65
N CYS A 93 11.28 1.04 6.83
CA CYS A 93 10.86 1.64 8.09
C CYS A 93 9.74 0.80 8.74
N GLY A 94 9.98 0.33 9.96
CA GLY A 94 8.98 -0.42 10.72
C GLY A 94 9.47 -0.90 12.08
N PRO A 95 8.59 -1.42 12.94
CA PRO A 95 7.16 -1.62 12.70
C PRO A 95 6.38 -0.30 12.68
N LEU A 96 5.54 -0.10 11.66
CA LEU A 96 4.60 1.03 11.58
C LEU A 96 3.17 0.49 11.38
N GLU A 97 2.33 0.62 12.41
CA GLU A 97 0.90 0.35 12.34
C GLU A 97 0.16 1.63 11.95
N LEU A 98 -0.46 1.63 10.78
CA LEU A 98 -1.18 2.80 10.26
C LEU A 98 -2.47 3.08 11.01
N CYS A 99 -2.94 2.15 11.84
CA CYS A 99 -4.05 2.41 12.76
C CYS A 99 -3.65 3.31 13.95
N ASP A 100 -2.35 3.43 14.30
CA ASP A 100 -1.91 4.33 15.37
C ASP A 100 -1.58 5.72 14.80
N MET A 101 -2.54 6.64 14.90
CA MET A 101 -2.40 8.01 14.38
C MET A 101 -1.21 8.77 14.99
N ARG A 102 -0.83 8.48 16.24
CA ARG A 102 0.32 9.15 16.89
C ARG A 102 1.63 8.71 16.23
N LEU A 103 1.74 7.42 15.89
CA LEU A 103 2.89 6.91 15.15
C LEU A 103 2.94 7.49 13.74
N VAL A 104 1.80 7.59 13.05
CA VAL A 104 1.72 8.20 11.71
C VAL A 104 2.15 9.67 11.75
N GLU A 105 1.69 10.45 12.73
CA GLU A 105 2.11 11.85 12.88
C GLU A 105 3.60 11.99 13.18
N ARG A 106 4.13 11.20 14.12
CA ARG A 106 5.57 11.20 14.43
C ARG A 106 6.41 10.83 13.22
N PHE A 107 5.98 9.82 12.46
CA PHE A 107 6.61 9.42 11.22
C PHE A 107 6.64 10.58 10.21
N CYS A 108 5.53 11.30 10.04
CA CYS A 108 5.49 12.48 9.16
C CYS A 108 6.47 13.57 9.61
N GLN A 109 6.52 13.87 10.91
CA GLN A 109 7.45 14.87 11.46
C GLN A 109 8.91 14.50 11.19
N GLN A 110 9.25 13.21 11.34
CA GLN A 110 10.59 12.70 11.07
C GLN A 110 10.96 12.79 9.60
N LEU A 111 10.04 12.40 8.71
CA LEU A 111 10.25 12.53 7.27
C LEU A 111 10.48 13.98 6.86
N SER A 112 9.65 14.92 7.35
CA SER A 112 9.81 16.35 7.02
C SER A 112 11.10 16.95 7.55
N ARG A 113 11.64 16.46 8.67
CA ARG A 113 12.95 16.89 9.20
C ARG A 113 14.12 16.34 8.36
N ARG A 114 14.01 15.08 7.95
CA ARG A 114 15.10 14.37 7.25
C ARG A 114 15.16 14.71 5.78
N PHE A 115 14.01 14.73 5.11
CA PHE A 115 13.93 14.93 3.68
C PHE A 115 13.46 16.35 3.41
N PRO A 116 14.36 17.26 2.99
CA PRO A 116 13.96 18.60 2.60
C PRO A 116 13.05 18.60 1.38
N ARG A 117 12.97 17.48 0.66
CA ARG A 117 12.17 17.26 -0.54
C ARG A 117 11.73 15.78 -0.61
N ILE A 118 10.43 15.56 -0.77
CA ILE A 118 9.83 14.28 -1.15
C ILE A 118 9.21 14.48 -2.52
N HIS A 119 9.50 13.59 -3.47
CA HIS A 119 9.05 13.75 -4.85
C HIS A 119 7.75 12.98 -5.09
N VAL A 120 7.61 11.81 -4.47
CA VAL A 120 6.46 10.92 -4.66
C VAL A 120 6.04 10.33 -3.32
N LEU A 121 4.75 10.45 -2.99
CA LEU A 121 4.09 9.73 -1.90
C LEU A 121 3.08 8.76 -2.50
N ILE A 122 3.26 7.46 -2.24
CA ILE A 122 2.31 6.42 -2.62
C ILE A 122 1.63 5.89 -1.35
N ASN A 123 0.36 6.25 -1.18
CA ASN A 123 -0.50 5.67 -0.16
C ASN A 123 -1.05 4.34 -0.69
N ASN A 124 -0.22 3.29 -0.62
CA ASN A 124 -0.56 1.95 -1.09
C ASN A 124 -1.10 1.05 0.03
N ALA A 125 -0.56 1.17 1.24
CA ALA A 125 -1.01 0.36 2.36
C ALA A 125 -2.51 0.52 2.55
N ALA A 126 -3.22 -0.58 2.37
CA ALA A 126 -4.65 -0.65 2.58
C ALA A 126 -4.99 -1.94 3.31
N GLN A 127 -5.75 -1.84 4.38
CA GLN A 127 -6.32 -2.96 5.08
C GLN A 127 -7.64 -3.34 4.40
N THR A 128 -7.63 -4.44 3.65
CA THR A 128 -8.84 -5.09 3.13
C THR A 128 -9.16 -6.39 3.87
N LEU A 129 -8.26 -6.83 4.75
CA LEU A 129 -8.47 -7.93 5.68
C LEU A 129 -8.01 -7.52 7.07
N THR A 130 -8.90 -7.65 8.04
CA THR A 130 -8.54 -7.53 9.45
C THR A 130 -7.79 -8.78 9.87
N ARG A 131 -6.52 -8.59 10.24
CA ARG A 131 -5.63 -9.66 10.65
C ARG A 131 -5.86 -9.98 12.12
N ARG A 132 -6.48 -11.12 12.38
CA ARG A 132 -6.81 -11.59 13.73
C ARG A 132 -5.55 -12.05 14.48
N ASP A 133 -5.66 -12.21 15.80
CA ASP A 133 -4.53 -12.52 16.69
C ASP A 133 -3.70 -13.73 16.25
N GLY A 134 -4.36 -14.80 15.80
CA GLY A 134 -3.67 -15.99 15.29
C GLY A 134 -2.76 -15.71 14.08
N TRP A 135 -3.20 -14.86 13.15
CA TRP A 135 -2.39 -14.43 12.01
C TRP A 135 -1.20 -13.58 12.45
N ASN A 136 -1.41 -12.65 13.39
CA ASN A 136 -0.35 -11.79 13.91
C ASN A 136 0.73 -12.62 14.62
N ALA A 137 0.35 -13.60 15.45
CA ALA A 137 1.29 -14.51 16.10
C ALA A 137 2.15 -15.27 15.08
N ARG A 138 1.54 -15.79 13.99
CA ARG A 138 2.30 -16.46 12.92
C ARG A 138 3.23 -15.52 12.17
N MET A 139 2.82 -14.27 11.96
CA MET A 139 3.69 -13.26 11.35
C MET A 139 4.84 -12.85 12.26
N GLU A 140 4.63 -12.75 13.57
CA GLU A 140 5.69 -12.49 14.55
C GLU A 140 6.74 -13.61 14.56
N GLU A 141 6.31 -14.87 14.45
CA GLU A 141 7.24 -16.00 14.28
C GLU A 141 8.10 -15.85 13.00
N LEU A 142 7.50 -15.43 11.89
CA LEU A 142 8.20 -15.21 10.62
C LEU A 142 9.16 -14.01 10.69
N GLU A 143 8.72 -12.93 11.32
CA GLU A 143 9.52 -11.72 11.52
C GLU A 143 10.75 -12.01 12.38
N GLY A 144 10.60 -12.79 13.46
CA GLY A 144 11.72 -13.23 14.30
C GLY A 144 12.76 -14.05 13.52
N LYS A 145 12.31 -15.02 12.70
CA LYS A 145 13.19 -15.78 11.80
C LYS A 145 13.88 -14.88 10.78
N ALA A 146 13.16 -13.89 10.23
CA ALA A 146 13.75 -12.95 9.28
C ALA A 146 14.81 -12.06 9.94
N ALA A 147 14.60 -11.65 11.20
CA ALA A 147 15.56 -10.87 11.98
C ALA A 147 16.87 -11.65 12.19
N GLU A 148 16.80 -12.96 12.46
CA GLU A 148 17.98 -13.81 12.58
C GLU A 148 18.78 -13.88 11.27
N LEU A 149 18.09 -14.00 10.14
CA LEU A 149 18.69 -14.14 8.81
C LEU A 149 19.26 -12.83 8.24
N ILE A 150 18.73 -11.68 8.67
CA ILE A 150 19.11 -10.38 8.10
C ILE A 150 20.25 -9.69 8.85
N HIS A 151 20.77 -10.29 9.93
CA HIS A 151 21.96 -9.78 10.62
C HIS A 151 23.10 -9.54 9.62
N GLY A 152 23.34 -8.25 9.31
CA GLY A 152 24.38 -7.79 8.38
C GLY A 152 23.93 -7.28 7.01
N LEU A 153 22.64 -7.28 6.66
CA LEU A 153 22.13 -6.83 5.35
C LEU A 153 21.10 -5.68 5.49
N ALA A 154 21.48 -4.49 5.01
CA ALA A 154 20.73 -3.23 4.92
C ALA A 154 20.23 -2.59 6.23
N ALA A 155 20.21 -1.25 6.21
CA ALA A 155 19.79 -0.41 7.33
C ALA A 155 18.26 -0.49 7.51
N ILE A 156 17.77 -1.55 8.15
CA ILE A 156 16.45 -1.55 8.76
C ILE A 156 16.45 -0.43 9.80
N ARG A 157 15.62 0.60 9.61
CA ARG A 157 15.47 1.66 10.60
C ARG A 157 14.13 1.51 11.30
N GLN A 158 14.16 1.47 12.62
CA GLN A 158 12.92 1.61 13.37
C GLN A 158 12.41 3.06 13.23
N PRO A 159 11.08 3.30 13.25
CA PRO A 159 10.54 4.66 13.33
C PRO A 159 11.14 5.45 14.50
N ALA A 160 11.43 4.77 15.62
CA ALA A 160 12.14 5.37 16.76
C ALA A 160 13.60 5.73 16.44
N GLN A 161 14.31 4.99 15.58
CA GLN A 161 15.73 5.21 15.22
C GLN A 161 15.94 6.26 14.12
N LEU A 162 14.87 6.85 13.56
CA LEU A 162 14.96 8.11 12.81
C LEU A 162 15.36 9.30 13.71
N THR A 163 15.61 9.08 15.01
CA THR A 163 15.89 10.11 16.04
C THR A 163 17.34 10.21 16.51
N GLU A 164 18.31 9.43 16.00
CA GLU A 164 19.71 9.55 16.47
C GLU A 164 20.48 10.79 15.95
N LEU A 165 19.77 11.87 15.65
CA LEU A 165 20.33 13.22 15.63
C LEU A 165 19.33 14.18 16.31
N ALA A 166 19.61 14.45 17.59
CA ALA A 166 19.22 15.59 18.44
C ALA A 166 18.26 15.31 19.62
N LEU A 167 18.82 14.93 20.78
CA LEU A 167 18.96 15.79 21.99
C LEU A 167 19.58 14.97 23.16
N PRO A 168 20.33 15.61 24.09
CA PRO A 168 21.03 14.93 25.16
C PRO A 168 20.08 14.33 26.20
N ALA A 169 20.51 13.22 26.79
CA ALA A 169 19.87 12.61 27.94
C ALA A 169 19.75 13.61 29.09
N SER A 170 18.54 14.12 29.34
CA SER A 170 18.20 14.72 30.63
C SER A 170 16.69 14.70 30.84
N ILE A 171 16.24 13.84 31.75
CA ILE A 171 15.58 14.18 33.02
C ILE A 171 14.84 12.93 33.47
N GLY A 172 15.30 12.38 34.59
CA GLY A 172 14.57 11.36 35.31
C GLY A 172 13.27 11.92 35.86
N GLN A 173 12.18 11.17 35.65
CA GLN A 173 11.09 11.05 36.61
C GLN A 173 10.43 9.69 36.37
N ARG A 174 10.53 8.82 37.39
CA ARG A 174 9.73 7.60 37.48
C ARG A 174 8.26 8.01 37.61
N SER A 175 7.47 7.83 36.57
CA SER A 175 6.02 7.76 36.72
C SER A 175 5.64 6.31 37.00
N GLU A 176 4.99 6.11 38.15
CA GLU A 176 4.35 4.86 38.52
C GLU A 176 3.39 4.41 37.42
N VAL A 177 3.54 3.15 37.02
CA VAL A 177 2.68 2.50 36.04
C VAL A 177 1.34 2.24 36.73
N VAL A 178 0.40 3.16 36.55
CA VAL A 178 -1.02 2.86 36.80
C VAL A 178 -1.42 1.79 35.79
N SER A 179 -1.64 0.57 36.25
CA SER A 179 -2.17 -0.52 35.43
C SER A 179 -3.61 -0.20 35.07
N VAL A 180 -3.80 0.44 33.92
CA VAL A 180 -5.11 0.53 33.28
C VAL A 180 -5.51 -0.91 32.88
N PRO A 181 -6.71 -1.41 33.22
CA PRO A 181 -7.19 -2.69 32.70
C PRO A 181 -7.08 -2.67 31.16
N ASP A 182 -6.65 -3.77 30.53
CA ASP A 182 -6.47 -3.85 29.08
C ASP A 182 -7.77 -3.46 28.37
N ALA A 183 -7.91 -2.19 27.98
CA ALA A 183 -9.09 -1.65 27.32
C ALA A 183 -9.33 -2.35 25.97
N ASN A 184 -8.32 -3.04 25.42
CA ASN A 184 -8.45 -3.87 24.23
C ASN A 184 -9.05 -5.26 24.50
N ALA A 185 -9.23 -5.69 25.75
CA ALA A 185 -9.85 -6.99 26.05
C ALA A 185 -11.32 -7.06 25.58
N MET A 186 -12.03 -5.93 25.54
CA MET A 186 -13.40 -5.85 25.00
C MET A 186 -13.48 -6.03 23.48
N TRP A 187 -12.36 -5.90 22.76
CA TRP A 187 -12.34 -5.83 21.29
C TRP A 187 -11.44 -6.88 20.63
N LYS A 188 -10.77 -7.74 21.42
CA LYS A 188 -10.02 -8.88 20.89
C LYS A 188 -10.99 -10.01 20.53
N GLN A 189 -11.21 -10.21 19.23
CA GLN A 189 -11.74 -11.49 18.74
C GLN A 189 -10.57 -12.45 18.59
N ALA A 190 -10.45 -13.40 19.52
CA ALA A 190 -9.52 -14.51 19.38
C ALA A 190 -9.88 -15.28 18.11
N ALA A 191 -8.98 -15.30 17.13
CA ALA A 191 -9.04 -16.33 16.09
C ALA A 191 -8.44 -17.62 16.62
N ALA A 192 -9.03 -18.75 16.23
CA ALA A 192 -8.38 -20.01 16.46
C ALA A 192 -7.06 -20.03 15.66
N LEU A 193 -5.95 -20.39 16.31
CA LEU A 193 -4.69 -20.66 15.60
C LEU A 193 -4.83 -21.77 14.54
N GLU A 194 -5.91 -22.54 14.61
CA GLU A 194 -6.33 -23.56 13.65
C GLU A 194 -6.66 -22.97 12.27
N ASP A 195 -7.24 -21.75 12.23
CA ASP A 195 -7.51 -21.01 10.98
C ASP A 195 -6.21 -20.61 10.25
N PHE A 196 -5.07 -20.65 10.95
CA PHE A 196 -3.74 -20.28 10.46
C PHE A 196 -2.70 -21.40 10.70
N PRO A 197 -2.76 -22.49 9.90
CA PRO A 197 -1.93 -23.68 10.12
C PRO A 197 -0.43 -23.35 10.13
N LYS A 198 0.27 -23.88 11.14
CA LYS A 198 1.70 -23.62 11.32
C LYS A 198 2.50 -24.08 10.09
N GLY A 199 3.35 -23.19 9.58
CA GLY A 199 4.25 -23.50 8.45
C GLY A 199 3.58 -23.48 7.07
N GLN A 200 2.27 -23.30 6.98
CA GLN A 200 1.57 -23.15 5.70
C GLN A 200 1.48 -21.66 5.34
N LEU A 201 1.92 -21.32 4.13
CA LEU A 201 1.93 -19.95 3.64
C LEU A 201 1.13 -19.80 2.35
N ASP A 202 0.53 -18.63 2.14
CA ASP A 202 -0.10 -18.22 0.89
C ASP A 202 0.94 -17.92 -0.21
N GLU A 203 0.46 -17.60 -1.42
CA GLU A 203 1.29 -17.19 -2.57
C GLU A 203 2.19 -15.97 -2.28
N SER A 204 1.77 -15.12 -1.35
CA SER A 204 2.53 -13.95 -0.89
C SER A 204 3.52 -14.30 0.23
N ARG A 205 3.68 -15.58 0.56
CA ARG A 205 4.50 -16.09 1.68
C ARG A 205 4.09 -15.49 3.03
N GLN A 206 2.80 -15.38 3.28
CA GLN A 206 2.19 -14.99 4.55
C GLN A 206 1.42 -16.17 5.13
N PRO A 207 1.09 -16.19 6.44
CA PRO A 207 0.29 -17.26 7.02
C PRO A 207 -0.98 -17.49 6.21
N LEU A 208 -1.18 -18.73 5.77
CA LEU A 208 -2.37 -19.13 5.03
C LEU A 208 -3.60 -18.91 5.91
N ASP A 209 -4.59 -18.20 5.38
CA ASP A 209 -5.85 -17.90 6.07
C ASP A 209 -6.95 -18.83 5.54
N LEU A 210 -7.31 -19.83 6.34
CA LEU A 210 -8.37 -20.79 6.04
C LEU A 210 -9.71 -20.43 6.67
N SER A 211 -9.84 -19.23 7.24
CA SER A 211 -11.08 -18.79 7.89
C SER A 211 -12.25 -18.87 6.90
N ALA A 212 -13.35 -19.49 7.32
CA ALA A 212 -14.58 -19.61 6.52
C ALA A 212 -15.24 -18.24 6.24
N GLN A 213 -14.95 -17.23 7.06
CA GLN A 213 -15.40 -15.85 6.87
C GLN A 213 -14.28 -14.87 7.19
N ASN A 214 -14.18 -13.81 6.38
CA ASN A 214 -13.21 -12.74 6.57
C ASN A 214 -13.83 -11.38 6.21
N SER A 215 -13.04 -10.30 6.24
CA SER A 215 -13.53 -8.94 5.98
C SER A 215 -14.20 -8.74 4.62
N TRP A 216 -13.92 -9.59 3.62
CA TRP A 216 -14.54 -9.52 2.28
C TRP A 216 -15.95 -10.11 2.23
N SER A 217 -16.24 -11.12 3.06
CA SER A 217 -17.54 -11.79 3.09
C SER A 217 -18.51 -11.24 4.14
N ARG A 218 -18.01 -10.53 5.17
CA ARG A 218 -18.81 -9.97 6.26
C ARG A 218 -19.82 -8.92 5.79
N ARG A 219 -21.04 -9.00 6.31
CA ARG A 219 -22.12 -8.01 6.11
C ARG A 219 -22.07 -6.93 7.19
N ILE A 220 -22.98 -5.95 7.12
CA ILE A 220 -22.94 -4.78 8.00
C ILE A 220 -23.07 -5.16 9.49
N GLU A 221 -23.87 -6.19 9.77
CA GLU A 221 -24.13 -6.75 11.10
C GLU A 221 -22.97 -7.60 11.64
N ASP A 222 -22.09 -8.11 10.77
CA ASP A 222 -20.98 -9.01 11.13
C ASP A 222 -19.64 -8.28 11.34
N ILE A 223 -19.62 -6.97 11.10
CA ILE A 223 -18.40 -6.15 11.21
C ILE A 223 -18.24 -5.67 12.64
N ASP A 224 -17.12 -6.07 13.25
CA ASP A 224 -16.76 -5.61 14.57
C ASP A 224 -16.43 -4.11 14.57
N THR A 225 -16.75 -3.42 15.67
CA THR A 225 -16.47 -1.98 15.81
C THR A 225 -14.96 -1.68 15.68
N LEU A 226 -14.10 -2.54 16.23
CA LEU A 226 -12.65 -2.37 16.11
C LEU A 226 -12.18 -2.54 14.66
N GLU A 227 -12.71 -3.54 13.95
CA GLU A 227 -12.41 -3.74 12.52
C GLU A 227 -12.81 -2.51 11.69
N LEU A 228 -14.01 -1.96 11.93
CA LEU A 228 -14.47 -0.73 11.29
C LEU A 228 -13.49 0.42 11.53
N LEU A 229 -13.14 0.67 12.80
CA LEU A 229 -12.26 1.78 13.19
C LEU A 229 -10.85 1.62 12.62
N GLN A 230 -10.25 0.42 12.72
CA GLN A 230 -8.94 0.13 12.15
C GLN A 230 -8.95 0.30 10.62
N THR A 231 -10.00 -0.17 9.96
CA THR A 231 -10.13 -0.03 8.51
C THR A 231 -10.19 1.44 8.10
N LEU A 232 -10.99 2.27 8.78
CA LEU A 232 -11.04 3.70 8.50
C LEU A 232 -9.72 4.40 8.84
N ALA A 233 -9.07 4.01 9.94
CA ALA A 233 -7.81 4.55 10.36
C ALA A 233 -6.70 4.29 9.32
N ALA A 234 -6.50 3.02 8.94
CA ALA A 234 -5.46 2.64 7.99
C ALA A 234 -5.73 3.11 6.55
N ASN A 235 -6.99 3.07 6.09
CA ASN A 235 -7.31 3.34 4.68
C ASN A 235 -7.65 4.80 4.38
N THR A 236 -8.01 5.59 5.39
CA THR A 236 -8.48 6.98 5.19
C THR A 236 -7.71 7.96 6.07
N ALA A 237 -7.72 7.76 7.38
CA ALA A 237 -7.13 8.73 8.31
C ALA A 237 -5.60 8.81 8.16
N ALA A 238 -4.90 7.67 8.05
CA ALA A 238 -3.47 7.66 7.84
C ALA A 238 -3.05 8.29 6.50
N PRO A 239 -3.66 7.94 5.34
CA PRO A 239 -3.43 8.69 4.09
C PRO A 239 -3.72 10.18 4.20
N PHE A 240 -4.79 10.57 4.91
CA PHE A 240 -5.09 11.98 5.14
C PHE A 240 -3.97 12.70 5.91
N ILE A 241 -3.50 12.11 7.01
CA ILE A 241 -2.41 12.66 7.82
C ILE A 241 -1.12 12.75 6.98
N LEU A 242 -0.76 11.68 6.26
CA LEU A 242 0.42 11.66 5.39
C LEU A 242 0.36 12.76 4.33
N CYS A 243 -0.77 12.86 3.61
CA CYS A 243 -0.97 13.90 2.60
C CYS A 243 -0.88 15.30 3.21
N SER A 244 -1.52 15.52 4.36
CA SER A 244 -1.58 16.83 5.03
C SER A 244 -0.21 17.26 5.56
N LYS A 245 0.45 16.39 6.34
CA LYS A 245 1.69 16.72 7.06
C LYS A 245 2.93 16.72 6.16
N LEU A 246 2.93 15.94 5.07
CA LEU A 246 4.05 15.89 4.13
C LEU A 246 3.90 16.84 2.95
N ALA A 247 2.79 17.56 2.83
CA ALA A 247 2.53 18.42 1.67
C ALA A 247 3.61 19.51 1.47
N GLU A 248 4.28 19.97 2.54
CA GLU A 248 5.36 20.94 2.41
C GLU A 248 6.61 20.31 1.80
N ALA A 249 7.03 19.15 2.29
CA ALA A 249 8.14 18.40 1.71
C ALA A 249 7.83 17.94 0.26
N LEU A 250 6.55 17.70 -0.05
CA LEU A 250 6.06 17.35 -1.38
C LEU A 250 5.93 18.53 -2.34
N ALA A 251 5.94 19.77 -1.87
CA ALA A 251 5.91 20.94 -2.74
C ALA A 251 7.33 21.23 -3.28
N PRO A 252 7.50 21.43 -4.60
CA PRO A 252 8.78 21.88 -5.15
C PRO A 252 9.17 23.24 -4.56
N LYS A 253 10.47 23.44 -4.34
CA LYS A 253 10.97 24.70 -3.79
C LYS A 253 11.16 25.77 -4.86
N ASP A 254 11.33 25.34 -6.11
CA ASP A 254 11.48 26.20 -7.28
C ASP A 254 10.62 25.72 -8.46
N GLU A 255 10.29 26.61 -9.39
CA GLU A 255 9.47 26.28 -10.57
C GLU A 255 10.16 25.36 -11.58
N SER A 256 11.50 25.31 -11.57
CA SER A 256 12.27 24.38 -12.40
C SER A 256 12.19 22.93 -11.93
N GLU A 257 11.84 22.70 -10.65
CA GLU A 257 11.65 21.37 -10.10
C GLU A 257 10.36 20.71 -10.61
N PRO A 258 10.37 19.37 -10.79
CA PRO A 258 9.16 18.64 -11.14
C PRO A 258 8.09 18.78 -10.04
N TYR A 259 6.83 18.68 -10.45
CA TYR A 259 5.70 18.60 -9.52
C TYR A 259 5.90 17.44 -8.54
N GLY A 260 5.48 17.63 -7.28
CA GLY A 260 5.33 16.51 -6.34
C GLY A 260 4.16 15.62 -6.74
N HIS A 261 4.20 14.35 -6.36
CA HIS A 261 3.15 13.38 -6.66
C HIS A 261 2.57 12.77 -5.40
N ILE A 262 1.25 12.68 -5.33
CA ILE A 262 0.54 11.86 -4.36
C ILE A 262 -0.35 10.89 -5.14
N VAL A 263 -0.11 9.60 -4.97
CA VAL A 263 -0.98 8.56 -5.52
C VAL A 263 -1.64 7.79 -4.39
N ASN A 264 -2.97 7.87 -4.35
CA ASN A 264 -3.80 7.09 -3.44
C ASN A 264 -4.27 5.82 -4.15
N VAL A 265 -3.85 4.65 -3.65
CA VAL A 265 -4.26 3.37 -4.22
C VAL A 265 -5.68 3.07 -3.76
N SER A 266 -6.60 3.15 -4.71
CA SER A 266 -8.03 2.93 -4.54
C SER A 266 -8.48 1.72 -5.35
N ALA A 267 -9.79 1.50 -5.43
CA ALA A 267 -10.38 0.38 -6.15
C ALA A 267 -11.87 0.68 -6.44
N LEU A 268 -12.55 -0.24 -7.14
CA LEU A 268 -13.99 -0.11 -7.47
C LEU A 268 -14.89 -0.06 -6.23
N GLU A 269 -14.41 -0.60 -5.11
CA GLU A 269 -14.96 -0.58 -3.77
C GLU A 269 -15.28 0.85 -3.33
N GLY A 270 -14.46 1.83 -3.71
CA GLY A 270 -14.69 3.25 -3.41
C GLY A 270 -15.62 3.99 -4.36
N LYS A 271 -16.15 3.31 -5.39
CA LYS A 271 -17.03 3.91 -6.38
C LYS A 271 -18.50 3.67 -6.06
N PHE A 272 -19.31 4.71 -6.26
CA PHE A 272 -20.76 4.69 -6.07
C PHE A 272 -21.50 4.12 -7.28
N SER A 273 -20.97 4.35 -8.49
CA SER A 273 -21.62 4.06 -9.77
C SER A 273 -21.44 2.62 -10.28
N VAL A 274 -21.02 1.69 -9.43
CA VAL A 274 -20.81 0.27 -9.78
C VAL A 274 -22.15 -0.46 -9.78
N LYS A 275 -22.56 -1.01 -10.93
CA LYS A 275 -23.89 -1.63 -11.12
C LYS A 275 -24.18 -2.78 -10.15
N ASN A 276 -23.21 -3.68 -9.95
CA ASN A 276 -23.37 -4.91 -9.16
C ASN A 276 -22.40 -4.88 -7.99
N LYS A 277 -22.76 -4.16 -6.92
CA LYS A 277 -21.95 -4.10 -5.69
C LYS A 277 -22.43 -5.17 -4.72
N SER A 278 -21.52 -6.00 -4.22
CA SER A 278 -21.83 -6.98 -3.17
C SER A 278 -22.23 -6.27 -1.88
N PRO A 279 -23.16 -6.83 -1.06
CA PRO A 279 -23.44 -6.32 0.27
C PRO A 279 -22.32 -6.60 1.29
N GLY A 280 -21.36 -7.45 0.93
CA GLY A 280 -20.18 -7.71 1.75
C GLY A 280 -19.19 -6.55 1.74
N HIS A 281 -18.30 -6.52 2.74
CA HIS A 281 -17.20 -5.55 2.81
C HIS A 281 -17.60 -4.05 2.87
N PRO A 282 -18.74 -3.64 3.47
CA PRO A 282 -19.21 -2.26 3.40
C PRO A 282 -18.26 -1.24 4.07
N HIS A 283 -17.57 -1.63 5.14
CA HIS A 283 -16.67 -0.75 5.90
C HIS A 283 -15.44 -0.30 5.08
N THR A 284 -14.83 -1.18 4.27
CA THR A 284 -13.72 -0.77 3.40
C THR A 284 -14.19 -0.19 2.07
N ASN A 285 -15.38 -0.55 1.56
CA ASN A 285 -16.06 0.24 0.52
C ASN A 285 -16.19 1.71 0.94
N MET A 286 -16.69 1.95 2.16
CA MET A 286 -16.82 3.28 2.75
C MET A 286 -15.46 3.97 2.90
N ALA A 287 -14.44 3.27 3.41
CA ALA A 287 -13.10 3.84 3.54
C ALA A 287 -12.49 4.24 2.19
N LYS A 288 -12.61 3.40 1.16
CA LYS A 288 -12.13 3.73 -0.20
C LYS A 288 -12.92 4.89 -0.83
N ALA A 289 -14.22 4.99 -0.57
CA ALA A 289 -15.02 6.13 -1.01
C ALA A 289 -14.57 7.43 -0.32
N ALA A 290 -14.25 7.38 0.97
CA ALA A 290 -13.69 8.52 1.69
C ALA A 290 -12.31 8.92 1.15
N LEU A 291 -11.42 7.97 0.84
CA LEU A 291 -10.12 8.22 0.21
C LEU A 291 -10.26 8.87 -1.18
N ASN A 292 -11.24 8.40 -1.97
CA ASN A 292 -11.60 9.01 -3.26
C ASN A 292 -12.08 10.45 -3.08
N MET A 293 -12.99 10.69 -2.15
CA MET A 293 -13.53 12.02 -1.86
C MET A 293 -12.44 12.98 -1.38
N MET A 294 -11.54 12.51 -0.50
CA MET A 294 -10.37 13.28 -0.05
C MET A 294 -9.51 13.72 -1.24
N THR A 295 -9.19 12.79 -2.15
CA THR A 295 -8.40 13.08 -3.36
C THR A 295 -9.10 14.09 -4.25
N HIS A 296 -10.39 13.89 -4.53
CA HIS A 296 -11.17 14.79 -5.36
C HIS A 296 -11.23 16.21 -4.77
N THR A 297 -11.39 16.32 -3.45
CA THR A 297 -11.53 17.58 -2.74
C THR A 297 -10.19 18.32 -2.62
N ALA A 298 -9.15 17.64 -2.14
CA ALA A 298 -7.87 18.27 -1.80
C ALA A 298 -6.99 18.57 -3.04
N CYS A 299 -7.24 17.93 -4.19
CA CYS A 299 -6.36 18.06 -5.36
C CYS A 299 -6.17 19.51 -5.85
N LYS A 300 -7.19 20.36 -5.71
CA LYS A 300 -7.12 21.77 -6.16
C LYS A 300 -6.13 22.56 -5.32
N ASP A 301 -6.15 22.34 -4.01
CA ASP A 301 -5.24 23.00 -3.08
C ASP A 301 -3.82 22.48 -3.23
N MET A 302 -3.66 21.15 -3.31
CA MET A 302 -2.38 20.50 -3.60
C MET A 302 -1.77 21.00 -4.91
N PHE A 303 -2.57 21.22 -5.95
CA PHE A 303 -2.07 21.72 -7.22
C PHE A 303 -1.51 23.15 -7.15
N ARG A 304 -2.08 24.04 -6.31
CA ARG A 304 -1.51 25.39 -6.09
C ARG A 304 -0.11 25.32 -5.52
N ARG A 305 0.18 24.26 -4.77
CA ARG A 305 1.50 23.92 -4.21
C ARG A 305 2.36 23.11 -5.18
N ARG A 306 1.93 22.97 -6.45
CA ARG A 306 2.55 22.15 -7.49
C ARG A 306 2.68 20.67 -7.11
N ILE A 307 1.60 20.11 -6.57
CA ILE A 307 1.47 18.68 -6.25
C ILE A 307 0.32 18.08 -7.07
N LEU A 308 0.62 17.02 -7.82
CA LEU A 308 -0.37 16.22 -8.56
C LEU A 308 -0.88 15.09 -7.67
N MET A 309 -2.12 15.22 -7.20
CA MET A 309 -2.77 14.25 -6.33
C MET A 309 -3.86 13.48 -7.09
N ASN A 310 -3.75 12.16 -7.18
CA ASN A 310 -4.65 11.29 -7.95
C ASN A 310 -4.98 9.98 -7.22
N CYS A 311 -6.09 9.35 -7.62
CA CYS A 311 -6.45 7.97 -7.24
C CYS A 311 -6.17 7.01 -8.39
N VAL A 312 -5.75 5.79 -8.06
CA VAL A 312 -5.56 4.72 -9.04
C VAL A 312 -6.24 3.44 -8.56
N ASP A 313 -7.07 2.85 -9.42
CA ASP A 313 -7.57 1.48 -9.31
C ASP A 313 -6.62 0.51 -10.02
N THR A 314 -6.11 -0.45 -9.24
CA THR A 314 -5.15 -1.46 -9.69
C THR A 314 -5.81 -2.60 -10.46
N GLY A 315 -7.14 -2.70 -10.43
CA GLY A 315 -7.87 -3.84 -10.97
C GLY A 315 -7.82 -5.05 -10.02
N TRP A 316 -8.33 -6.18 -10.51
CA TRP A 316 -8.36 -7.41 -9.73
C TRP A 316 -7.03 -8.16 -9.87
N VAL A 317 -6.18 -8.01 -8.86
CA VAL A 317 -4.80 -8.51 -8.82
C VAL A 317 -4.64 -9.70 -7.87
N THR A 318 -5.41 -9.77 -6.80
CA THR A 318 -5.33 -10.88 -5.84
C THR A 318 -6.72 -11.33 -5.43
N ASP A 319 -6.84 -12.63 -5.14
CA ASP A 319 -8.03 -13.19 -4.54
C ASP A 319 -7.94 -13.09 -3.01
N MET A 320 -8.96 -12.46 -2.43
CA MET A 320 -9.08 -12.20 -0.99
C MET A 320 -10.30 -12.89 -0.38
N ALA A 321 -10.98 -13.73 -1.15
CA ALA A 321 -12.11 -14.50 -0.68
C ALA A 321 -11.73 -15.40 0.51
N PRO A 322 -12.68 -15.72 1.41
CA PRO A 322 -12.47 -16.68 2.49
C PRO A 322 -12.11 -18.08 2.00
N GLY A 323 -11.63 -18.94 2.90
CA GLY A 323 -11.36 -20.35 2.60
C GLY A 323 -10.04 -20.63 1.88
N GLY A 324 -9.11 -19.67 1.89
CA GLY A 324 -7.79 -19.80 1.27
C GLY A 324 -7.41 -18.56 0.47
N VAL A 325 -7.11 -17.45 1.16
CA VAL A 325 -6.65 -16.21 0.51
C VAL A 325 -5.40 -16.50 -0.34
N GLY A 326 -5.48 -16.30 -1.65
CA GLY A 326 -4.40 -16.63 -2.59
C GLY A 326 -4.13 -18.14 -2.77
N ALA A 327 -4.96 -19.02 -2.19
CA ALA A 327 -4.87 -20.47 -2.36
C ALA A 327 -5.84 -20.93 -3.45
N VAL A 328 -5.35 -20.80 -4.69
CA VAL A 328 -5.83 -21.45 -5.90
C VAL A 328 -7.26 -21.10 -6.31
N ALA A 329 -7.39 -20.37 -7.42
CA ALA A 329 -8.63 -20.22 -8.19
C ALA A 329 -9.34 -21.56 -8.52
N ALA A 330 -8.66 -22.70 -8.35
CA ALA A 330 -9.20 -24.05 -8.50
C ALA A 330 -10.10 -24.52 -7.34
N SER A 331 -10.10 -23.83 -6.20
CA SER A 331 -10.95 -24.19 -5.04
C SER A 331 -12.28 -23.45 -5.00
N HIS A 332 -12.41 -22.37 -5.78
CA HIS A 332 -13.64 -21.58 -5.84
C HIS A 332 -14.61 -22.18 -6.88
N GLU A 333 -15.90 -22.22 -6.57
CA GLU A 333 -16.95 -22.79 -7.45
C GLU A 333 -16.94 -22.18 -8.87
N THR A 334 -16.39 -20.97 -9.01
CA THR A 334 -16.32 -20.22 -10.25
C THR A 334 -15.11 -20.52 -11.14
N TRP A 335 -14.04 -21.15 -10.64
CA TRP A 335 -12.79 -21.42 -11.39
C TRP A 335 -12.12 -20.21 -12.06
N VAL A 336 -12.47 -18.98 -11.65
CA VAL A 336 -11.94 -17.72 -12.21
C VAL A 336 -11.03 -17.07 -11.19
N GLY A 337 -9.76 -16.89 -11.54
CA GLY A 337 -8.79 -16.14 -10.74
C GLY A 337 -8.59 -14.69 -11.21
N PRO A 338 -7.77 -13.92 -10.48
CA PRO A 338 -7.42 -12.55 -10.86
C PRO A 338 -6.79 -12.51 -12.27
N PRO A 339 -7.28 -11.64 -13.18
CA PRO A 339 -6.74 -11.54 -14.54
C PRO A 339 -5.45 -10.71 -14.63
N LEU A 340 -5.06 -10.05 -13.54
CA LEU A 340 -3.87 -9.20 -13.44
C LEU A 340 -2.98 -9.71 -12.32
N ASP A 341 -1.69 -9.36 -12.37
CA ASP A 341 -0.74 -9.66 -11.30
C ASP A 341 -0.25 -8.38 -10.59
N GLU A 342 0.61 -8.58 -9.59
CA GLU A 342 1.11 -7.53 -8.72
C GLU A 342 1.98 -6.51 -9.47
N GLU A 343 2.68 -6.94 -10.51
CA GLU A 343 3.50 -6.08 -11.34
C GLU A 343 2.61 -5.15 -12.19
N ASP A 344 1.48 -5.67 -12.69
CA ASP A 344 0.46 -4.89 -13.40
C ASP A 344 -0.15 -3.82 -12.47
N GLY A 345 -0.53 -4.25 -11.26
CA GLY A 345 -1.04 -3.36 -10.22
C GLY A 345 -0.06 -2.24 -9.93
N ALA A 346 1.24 -2.55 -9.76
CA ALA A 346 2.27 -1.55 -9.51
C ALA A 346 2.46 -0.58 -10.69
N ALA A 347 2.46 -1.09 -11.93
CA ALA A 347 2.58 -0.25 -13.12
C ALA A 347 1.41 0.74 -13.24
N ARG A 348 0.18 0.32 -12.91
CA ARG A 348 -0.98 1.22 -12.87
C ARG A 348 -0.81 2.33 -11.85
N VAL A 349 -0.36 1.99 -10.63
CA VAL A 349 -0.13 2.98 -9.56
C VAL A 349 0.91 4.01 -9.96
N LEU A 350 1.97 3.58 -10.65
CA LEU A 350 3.08 4.46 -11.05
C LEU A 350 2.83 5.23 -12.36
N ASP A 351 1.84 4.84 -13.15
CA ASP A 351 1.56 5.47 -14.46
C ASP A 351 1.36 7.01 -14.39
N PRO A 352 0.60 7.58 -13.44
CA PRO A 352 0.52 9.03 -13.27
C PRO A 352 1.88 9.71 -13.06
N VAL A 353 2.76 9.08 -12.28
CA VAL A 353 4.08 9.61 -11.96
C VAL A 353 4.96 9.54 -13.21
N PHE A 354 5.08 8.37 -13.83
CA PHE A 354 5.91 8.18 -15.01
C PHE A 354 5.42 8.98 -16.21
N SER A 355 4.10 9.11 -16.41
CA SER A 355 3.55 9.91 -17.50
C SER A 355 3.92 11.39 -17.36
N HIS A 356 3.89 11.94 -16.15
CA HIS A 356 4.36 13.31 -15.88
C HIS A 356 5.88 13.47 -16.05
N LEU A 357 6.67 12.48 -15.63
CA LEU A 357 8.12 12.56 -15.77
C LEU A 357 8.59 12.46 -17.23
N LEU A 358 7.88 11.70 -18.05
CA LEU A 358 8.13 11.59 -19.50
C LEU A 358 7.57 12.79 -20.28
N ASP A 359 6.45 13.37 -19.84
CA ASP A 359 5.81 14.54 -20.44
C ASP A 359 5.41 15.55 -19.35
N LYS A 360 6.19 16.63 -19.23
CA LYS A 360 5.96 17.70 -18.24
C LYS A 360 4.63 18.45 -18.43
N THR A 361 3.95 18.28 -19.56
CA THR A 361 2.62 18.85 -19.80
C THR A 361 1.49 18.00 -19.21
N TRP A 362 1.79 16.77 -18.78
CA TRP A 362 0.84 15.89 -18.09
C TRP A 362 0.60 16.40 -16.66
N LEU A 363 -0.34 17.34 -16.51
CA LEU A 363 -0.68 17.97 -15.23
C LEU A 363 -2.05 17.50 -14.72
N LEU A 364 -2.37 16.22 -14.92
CA LEU A 364 -3.62 15.63 -14.44
C LEU A 364 -3.59 15.49 -12.92
N ARG A 365 -4.66 15.99 -12.29
CA ARG A 365 -4.91 15.91 -10.84
C ARG A 365 -6.39 15.71 -10.55
N GLY A 366 -6.69 15.19 -9.37
CA GLY A 366 -8.07 14.94 -8.94
C GLY A 366 -8.78 13.97 -9.87
N LYS A 367 -8.04 13.03 -10.47
CA LYS A 367 -8.57 11.99 -11.34
C LYS A 367 -8.54 10.65 -10.64
N PHE A 368 -9.50 9.81 -11.01
CA PHE A 368 -9.51 8.40 -10.70
C PHE A 368 -9.13 7.64 -11.96
N PHE A 369 -7.98 6.97 -11.94
CA PHE A 369 -7.49 6.19 -13.07
C PHE A 369 -7.88 4.72 -12.93
N LYS A 370 -8.32 4.12 -14.04
CA LYS A 370 -8.53 2.69 -14.15
C LYS A 370 -8.11 2.22 -15.55
N ASN A 371 -7.24 1.20 -15.60
CA ASN A 371 -6.64 0.71 -16.85
C ASN A 371 -5.92 1.82 -17.63
N TYR A 372 -5.15 2.67 -16.95
CA TYR A 372 -4.41 3.79 -17.56
C TYR A 372 -5.28 4.91 -18.17
N TYR A 373 -6.60 4.88 -17.94
CA TYR A 373 -7.53 5.92 -18.39
C TYR A 373 -8.22 6.61 -17.22
N VAL A 374 -8.52 7.91 -17.37
CA VAL A 374 -9.40 8.63 -16.46
C VAL A 374 -10.80 8.04 -16.55
N CYS A 375 -11.41 7.75 -15.40
CA CYS A 375 -12.80 7.34 -15.32
C CYS A 375 -13.55 8.12 -14.25
N GLY A 376 -14.89 8.02 -14.28
CA GLY A 376 -15.74 8.64 -13.26
C GLY A 376 -15.46 8.09 -11.86
N TRP A 377 -15.81 8.87 -10.85
CA TRP A 377 -15.75 8.47 -9.44
C TRP A 377 -16.78 7.41 -9.07
#